data_AF-A0A662TI48-F1
#
_entry.id   AF-A0A662TI48-F1
#
_cell.length_a   1.000
_cell.length_b   1.000
_cell.length_c   1.000
_cell.angle_alpha   90.00
_cell.angle_beta   90.00
_cell.angle_gamma   90.00
#
_symmetry.space_group_name_H-M   'P 1'
#
loop_
_entity.id
_entity.type
_entity.pdbx_description
1 polymer ?
#
loop_
_entity_poly.entity_id
_entity_poly.type
_entity_poly.pdbx_seq_one_letter_code
_entity_poly.pdbx_strand_id
1 'polypeptide(L)' 'MKVLQDEIYSILLKRKEVTLDKIKEELKKRVGNFSNDDLIKALMVLELLGTIRVYQSGKEGKLIELAE' A
#
# COMPACT_ATOMS: atom_id res chain seq x y z
N MET A 1 2.31 3.31 13.12
CA MET A 1 2.73 3.48 11.70
C MET A 1 3.51 2.30 11.15
N LYS A 2 4.54 1.78 11.84
CA LYS A 2 5.37 0.66 11.35
C LYS A 2 4.57 -0.58 10.92
N VAL A 3 3.55 -0.95 11.72
CA VAL A 3 2.64 -2.09 11.41
C VAL A 3 1.97 -1.96 10.04
N LEU A 4 1.50 -0.77 9.65
CA LEU A 4 0.87 -0.58 8.34
C LEU A 4 1.88 -0.73 7.20
N GLN A 5 3.10 -0.22 7.38
CA GLN A 5 4.16 -0.33 6.38
C GLN A 5 4.55 -1.80 6.17
N ASP A 6 4.73 -2.54 7.25
CA ASP A 6 5.07 -3.97 7.23
C ASP A 6 3.97 -4.81 6.56
N GLU A 7 2.70 -4.51 6.84
CA GLU A 7 1.57 -5.21 6.20
C GLU A 7 1.38 -4.85 4.73
N ILE A 8 1.57 -3.58 4.34
CA ILE A 8 1.58 -3.16 2.93
C ILE A 8 2.66 -3.92 2.18
N TYR A 9 3.87 -3.97 2.73
CA TYR A 9 4.98 -4.71 2.14
C TYR A 9 4.68 -6.21 2.04
N SER A 10 4.09 -6.82 3.07
CA SER A 10 3.65 -8.22 3.06
C SER A 10 2.61 -8.52 1.97
N ILE A 11 1.68 -7.59 1.72
CA ILE A 11 0.69 -7.70 0.64
C ILE A 11 1.39 -7.67 -0.72
N LEU A 12 2.31 -6.73 -0.92
CA LEU A 12 3.05 -6.55 -2.17
C LEU A 12 4.06 -7.68 -2.44
N LEU A 13 4.64 -8.30 -1.42
CA LEU A 13 5.47 -9.51 -1.58
C LEU A 13 4.68 -10.68 -2.16
N LYS A 14 3.39 -10.81 -1.81
CA LYS A 14 2.51 -11.86 -2.34
C LYS A 14 1.97 -11.53 -3.73
N ARG A 15 1.92 -10.24 -4.07
CA ARG A 15 1.35 -9.72 -5.31
C ARG A 15 2.21 -8.54 -5.75
N LYS A 16 3.08 -8.78 -6.75
CA LYS A 16 4.04 -7.77 -7.24
C LYS A 16 3.43 -6.38 -7.44
N GLU A 17 2.17 -6.34 -7.87
CA GLU A 17 1.40 -5.14 -8.12
C GLU A 17 -0.03 -5.28 -7.57
N VAL A 18 -0.53 -4.23 -6.90
CA VAL A 18 -1.86 -4.20 -6.26
C VAL A 18 -2.45 -2.80 -6.34
N THR A 19 -3.76 -2.69 -6.56
CA THR A 19 -4.47 -1.40 -6.51
C THR A 19 -4.64 -0.90 -5.07
N LEU A 20 -4.72 0.42 -4.88
CA LEU A 20 -4.91 1.05 -3.57
C LEU A 20 -6.16 0.53 -2.86
N ASP A 21 -7.26 0.34 -3.58
CA ASP A 21 -8.50 -0.18 -3.01
C ASP A 21 -8.33 -1.62 -2.53
N LYS A 22 -7.56 -2.43 -3.26
CA LYS A 22 -7.26 -3.79 -2.82
C LYS A 22 -6.33 -3.82 -1.61
N ILE A 23 -5.36 -2.91 -1.54
CA ILE A 23 -4.53 -2.73 -0.32
C ILE A 23 -5.42 -2.37 0.87
N LYS A 24 -6.37 -1.44 0.70
CA LYS A 24 -7.33 -1.08 1.77
C LYS A 24 -8.14 -2.28 2.25
N GLU A 25 -8.70 -3.07 1.32
CA GLU A 25 -9.47 -4.27 1.66
C GLU A 25 -8.65 -5.30 2.44
N GLU A 26 -7.43 -5.57 2.00
CA GLU A 26 -6.55 -6.54 2.66
C GLU A 26 -6.09 -6.04 4.04
N LEU A 27 -5.71 -4.77 4.16
CA LEU A 27 -5.35 -4.17 5.44
C LEU A 27 -6.50 -4.17 6.43
N LYS A 28 -7.74 -3.95 5.97
CA LYS A 28 -8.92 -3.98 6.84
C LYS A 28 -9.15 -5.36 7.44
N LYS A 29 -8.82 -6.43 6.70
CA LYS A 29 -8.91 -7.81 7.20
C LYS A 29 -7.80 -8.16 8.20
N ARG A 30 -6.60 -7.58 8.03
CA ARG A 30 -5.41 -7.93 8.82
C ARG A 30 -5.22 -7.07 10.07
N VAL A 31 -5.38 -5.76 9.90
CA VAL A 31 -5.13 -4.75 10.94
C VAL A 31 -6.44 -4.27 11.58
N GLY A 32 -7.57 -4.47 10.92
CA GLY A 32 -8.88 -4.04 11.40
C GLY A 32 -9.09 -2.54 11.18
N ASN A 33 -8.68 -1.74 12.16
CA ASN A 33 -9.00 -0.31 12.21
C ASN A 33 -7.79 0.57 11.85
N PHE A 34 -7.90 1.35 10.79
CA PHE A 34 -6.92 2.36 10.38
C PHE A 34 -7.64 3.50 9.66
N SER A 35 -7.10 4.72 9.74
CA SER A 35 -7.63 5.86 8.99
C SER A 35 -7.07 5.89 7.56
N ASN A 36 -7.80 6.49 6.63
CA ASN A 36 -7.27 6.72 5.28
C ASN A 36 -5.99 7.58 5.31
N ASP A 37 -5.89 8.52 6.24
CA ASP A 37 -4.70 9.37 6.39
C ASP A 37 -3.48 8.56 6.85
N ASP A 38 -3.66 7.60 7.75
CA ASP A 38 -2.58 6.71 8.19
C ASP A 38 -2.09 5.82 7.05
N LEU A 39 -3.01 5.32 6.22
CA LEU A 39 -2.65 4.55 5.02
C LEU A 39 -1.87 5.42 4.03
N ILE A 40 -2.34 6.63 3.74
CA ILE A 40 -1.64 7.55 2.83
C ILE A 40 -0.25 7.88 3.36
N LYS A 41 -0.12 8.20 4.65
CA LYS A 41 1.19 8.44 5.29
C LYS A 41 2.09 7.22 5.20
N ALA A 42 1.56 6.02 5.42
CA ALA A 42 2.36 4.79 5.31
C ALA A 42 2.88 4.56 3.89
N LEU A 43 2.02 4.77 2.88
CA LEU A 43 2.40 4.66 1.46
C LEU A 43 3.44 5.71 1.07
N MET A 44 3.26 6.97 1.48
CA MET A 44 4.24 8.03 1.22
C MET A 44 5.59 7.72 1.85
N VAL A 45 5.63 7.18 3.07
CA VAL A 45 6.89 6.79 3.70
C VAL A 45 7.57 5.66 2.92
N LEU A 46 6.84 4.62 2.52
CA LEU A 46 7.40 3.52 1.73
C LEU A 46 7.89 3.97 0.35
N GLU A 47 7.20 4.91 -0.28
CA GLU A 47 7.60 5.51 -1.56
C GLU A 47 8.85 6.37 -1.41
N LEU A 48 8.93 7.21 -0.38
CA LEU A 48 10.13 8.01 -0.06
C LEU A 48 11.35 7.14 0.27
N LEU A 49 11.14 5.98 0.89
CA LEU A 49 12.20 5.01 1.16
C LEU A 49 12.60 4.21 -0.08
N GLY A 50 11.94 4.42 -1.23
CA GLY A 50 12.20 3.67 -2.46
C GLY A 50 11.87 2.19 -2.32
N THR A 51 10.94 1.82 -1.44
CA THR A 51 10.49 0.43 -1.26
C THR A 51 9.33 0.09 -2.20
N ILE A 52 8.49 1.07 -2.52
CA ILE A 52 7.35 0.92 -3.41
C ILE A 52 7.33 2.05 -4.44
N ARG A 53 6.58 1.86 -5.52
CA ARG A 53 6.22 2.92 -6.46
C ARG A 53 4.70 3.02 -6.55
N VAL A 54 4.19 4.24 -6.58
CA VAL A 54 2.76 4.52 -6.68
C VAL A 54 2.47 5.22 -8.01
N TYR A 55 1.67 4.59 -8.86
CA TYR A 55 1.28 5.15 -10.16
C TYR A 55 -0.20 5.44 -10.22
N GLN A 56 -0.57 6.44 -11.02
CA GLN A 56 -1.96 6.65 -11.41
C GLN A 56 -2.28 5.75 -12.61
N SER A 57 -3.02 4.67 -12.39
CA SER A 57 -3.51 3.80 -13.46
C SER A 57 -4.87 4.28 -13.95
N GLY A 58 -4.85 5.25 -14.87
CA GLY A 58 -6.01 5.69 -15.67
C GLY A 58 -7.38 5.61 -14.96
N LYS A 59 -8.25 4.72 -15.46
CA LYS A 59 -9.62 4.50 -14.95
C LYS A 59 -9.70 3.63 -13.68
N GLU A 60 -8.64 2.91 -13.31
CA GLU A 60 -8.64 1.90 -12.24
C GLU A 60 -8.05 2.40 -10.90
N GLY A 61 -7.67 3.68 -10.84
CA GLY A 61 -7.21 4.32 -9.61
C GLY A 61 -5.69 4.27 -9.43
N LYS A 62 -5.21 4.24 -8.18
CA LYS A 62 -3.78 4.18 -7.87
C LYS A 62 -3.29 2.73 -7.82
N LEU A 63 -2.20 2.46 -8.52
CA LEU A 63 -1.52 1.17 -8.58
C LEU A 63 -0.23 1.24 -7.77
N ILE A 64 0.07 0.19 -7.02
CA ILE A 64 1.17 0.16 -6.07
C ILE A 64 1.97 -1.13 -6.31
N GLU A 65 3.27 -1.00 -6.52
CA GLU A 65 4.18 -2.12 -6.74
C GLU A 65 5.44 -1.98 -5.87
N LEU A 66 6.19 -3.07 -5.72
CA LEU A 66 7.53 -3.02 -5.13
C LEU A 66 8.49 -2.31 -6.08
N ALA A 67 9.34 -1.43 -5.55
CA ALA A 67 10.45 -0.88 -6.29
C ALA A 67 11.54 -1.97 -6.40
N GLU A 68 11.77 -2.47 -7.61
CA GLU A 68 12.96 -3.29 -7.94
C GLU A 68 14.24 -2.45 -7.87
#